data_AF-R5JT66-F1
#
_entry.id   AF-R5JT66-F1
#
_cell.length_a   1.000
_cell.length_b   1.000
_cell.length_c   1.000
_cell.angle_alpha   90.00
_cell.angle_beta   90.00
_cell.angle_gamma   90.00
#
_symmetry.space_group_name_H-M   'P 1'
#
loop_
_entity.id
_entity.type
_entity.pdbx_description
1 polymer ?
#
loop_
_entity_poly.entity_id
_entity_poly.type
_entity_poly.pdbx_seq_one_letter_code
_entity_poly.pdbx_strand_id
1 'polypeptide(L)' 'MNKRFNKTFELLLDTEKGVLQLNGLFVDTMVYLYDDHGNLQAKEQCPQQSLMMQLPKHGAYVLVLLHPVCEVAVRRFIY' A
#
# COMPACT_ATOMS: atom_id res chain seq x y z
N MET A 1 -21.39 15.75 -7.49
CA MET A 1 -20.57 15.77 -6.26
C MET A 1 -20.01 14.35 -6.09
N ASN A 2 -18.75 14.11 -6.46
CA ASN A 2 -18.17 12.77 -6.39
C ASN A 2 -17.92 12.43 -4.92
N LYS A 3 -18.80 11.63 -4.31
CA LYS A 3 -18.60 11.09 -2.96
C LYS A 3 -17.36 10.20 -3.00
N ARG A 4 -16.25 10.67 -2.44
CA ARG A 4 -15.08 9.83 -2.17
C ARG A 4 -15.35 9.02 -0.92
N PHE A 5 -15.06 7.72 -0.97
CA PHE A 5 -15.26 6.81 0.15
C PHE A 5 -13.98 6.70 0.98
N ASN A 6 -14.11 6.82 2.30
CA ASN A 6 -13.06 6.46 3.25
C ASN A 6 -13.20 4.99 3.60
N LYS A 7 -12.65 4.12 2.75
CA LYS A 7 -12.58 2.69 3.04
C LYS A 7 -11.36 2.41 3.91
N THR A 8 -11.57 1.68 4.99
CA THR A 8 -10.49 1.16 5.84
C THR A 8 -9.88 -0.07 5.16
N PHE A 9 -8.56 -0.11 5.07
CA PHE A 9 -7.80 -1.30 4.66
C PHE A 9 -6.92 -1.75 5.81
N GLU A 10 -6.54 -3.01 5.80
CA GLU A 10 -5.61 -3.60 6.77
C GLU A 10 -4.22 -3.68 6.18
N LEU A 11 -3.22 -3.39 7.02
CA LEU A 11 -1.81 -3.49 6.71
C LEU A 11 -1.19 -4.46 7.72
N LEU A 12 -0.68 -5.59 7.23
CA LEU A 12 -0.01 -6.62 8.02
C LEU A 12 1.42 -6.75 7.51
N LEU A 13 2.38 -6.75 8.43
CA LEU A 13 3.81 -6.89 8.11
C LEU A 13 4.37 -8.14 8.79
N ASP A 14 4.81 -9.10 7.98
CA ASP A 14 5.62 -10.23 8.44
C ASP A 14 7.08 -9.74 8.48
N THR A 15 7.55 -9.35 9.67
CA THR A 15 8.90 -8.82 9.88
C THR A 15 9.99 -9.88 9.78
N GLU A 16 9.64 -11.17 9.89
CA GLU A 16 10.61 -12.25 9.74
C GLU A 16 10.91 -12.51 8.25
N LYS A 17 9.87 -12.43 7.41
CA LYS A 17 9.99 -12.69 5.97
C LYS A 17 10.12 -11.44 5.12
N GLY A 18 9.88 -10.25 5.69
CA GLY A 18 9.85 -9.00 4.96
C GLY A 18 8.70 -8.89 3.98
N VAL A 19 7.54 -9.43 4.36
CA VAL A 19 6.35 -9.46 3.50
C VAL A 19 5.30 -8.49 4.02
N LEU A 20 4.92 -7.54 3.17
CA LEU A 20 3.81 -6.62 3.42
C LEU A 20 2.54 -7.17 2.77
N GLN A 21 1.49 -7.36 3.56
CA GLN A 21 0.17 -7.74 3.09
C GLN A 21 -0.84 -6.61 3.31
N LEU A 22 -1.59 -6.29 2.25
CA LEU A 22 -2.67 -5.31 2.24
C LEU A 22 -3.99 -6.03 1.98
N ASN A 23 -4.99 -5.86 2.84
CA ASN A 23 -6.31 -6.47 2.69
C ASN A 23 -7.41 -5.42 2.68
N GLY A 24 -8.55 -5.76 2.05
CA GLY A 24 -9.71 -4.87 1.97
C GLY A 24 -9.58 -3.76 0.91
N LEU A 25 -8.63 -3.88 -0.02
CA LEU A 25 -8.46 -2.95 -1.12
C LEU A 25 -9.65 -3.03 -2.10
N PHE A 26 -9.84 -1.99 -2.91
CA PHE A 26 -10.66 -2.12 -4.12
C PHE A 26 -9.82 -2.77 -5.22
N VAL A 27 -10.47 -3.56 -6.06
CA VAL A 27 -9.87 -4.00 -7.33
C VAL A 27 -9.44 -2.75 -8.11
N ASP A 28 -8.30 -2.82 -8.79
CA ASP A 28 -7.69 -1.71 -9.53
C ASP A 28 -7.12 -0.57 -8.66
N THR A 29 -7.01 -0.77 -7.34
CA THR A 29 -6.26 0.17 -6.49
C THR A 29 -4.80 0.17 -6.92
N MET A 30 -4.27 1.34 -7.25
CA MET A 30 -2.85 1.54 -7.49
C MET A 30 -2.12 1.67 -6.15
N VAL A 31 -1.08 0.87 -5.98
CA VAL A 31 -0.23 0.82 -4.80
C VAL A 31 1.16 1.29 -5.17
N TYR A 32 1.65 2.30 -4.46
CA TYR A 32 3.02 2.81 -4.59
C TYR A 32 3.72 2.67 -3.25
N LEU A 33 4.93 2.14 -3.29
CA LEU A 33 5.79 2.01 -2.11
C LEU A 33 7.05 2.84 -2.33
N TYR A 34 7.35 3.74 -1.40
CA TYR A 34 8.54 4.56 -1.39
C TYR A 34 9.40 4.23 -0.16
N ASP A 35 10.71 4.35 -0.28
CA ASP A 35 11.59 4.39 0.89
C ASP A 35 11.56 5.78 1.56
N ASP A 36 12.27 5.93 2.68
CA ASP A 36 12.38 7.16 3.45
C ASP A 36 13.17 8.29 2.77
N HIS A 37 13.89 7.96 1.69
CA HIS A 37 14.54 8.93 0.81
C HIS A 37 13.62 9.40 -0.33
N GLY A 38 12.41 8.83 -0.44
CA GLY A 38 11.44 9.16 -1.49
C GLY A 38 11.66 8.41 -2.80
N ASN A 39 12.51 7.38 -2.83
CA ASN A 39 12.71 6.54 -4.01
C ASN A 39 11.58 5.51 -4.14
N LEU A 40 11.03 5.36 -5.34
CA LEU A 40 10.01 4.37 -5.63
C LEU A 40 10.59 2.96 -5.60
N GLN A 41 10.06 2.11 -4.71
CA GLN A 41 10.47 0.73 -4.50
C GLN A 41 9.54 -0.26 -5.21
N ALA A 42 8.24 0.03 -5.24
CA ALA A 42 7.26 -0.80 -5.93
C ALA A 42 6.10 0.05 -6.46
N LYS A 43 5.53 -0.40 -7.59
CA LYS A 43 4.32 0.15 -8.20
C LYS A 43 3.49 -1.00 -8.75
N GLU A 44 2.33 -1.22 -8.16
CA GLU A 44 1.46 -2.36 -8.51
C GLU A 44 0.01 -1.91 -8.64
N GLN A 45 -0.73 -2.54 -9.55
CA GLN A 45 -2.18 -2.44 -9.61
C GLN A 45 -2.76 -3.67 -8.92
N CYS A 46 -3.60 -3.46 -7.92
CA CYS A 46 -4.16 -4.54 -7.13
C CYS A 46 -5.21 -5.32 -7.96
N PRO A 47 -4.95 -6.60 -8.32
CA PRO A 47 -5.85 -7.37 -9.21
C PRO A 47 -7.09 -7.90 -8.48
N GLN A 48 -7.09 -7.85 -7.15
CA GLN A 48 -8.15 -8.36 -6.27
C GLN A 48 -8.28 -7.47 -5.04
N GLN A 49 -8.98 -7.90 -3.99
CA GLN A 49 -9.15 -7.12 -2.75
C GLN A 49 -7.96 -7.21 -1.78
N SER A 50 -6.86 -7.82 -2.20
CA SER A 50 -5.64 -7.99 -1.42
C SER A 50 -4.39 -7.98 -2.29
N LEU A 51 -3.29 -7.47 -1.73
CA LEU A 51 -1.98 -7.43 -2.36
C LEU A 51 -0.91 -7.87 -1.37
N MET A 52 0.09 -8.61 -1.86
CA MET A 52 1.27 -9.01 -1.09
C MET A 52 2.51 -8.52 -1.81
N MET A 53 3.42 -7.86 -1.09
CA MET A 53 4.65 -7.30 -1.65
C MET A 53 5.83 -7.71 -0.79
N GLN A 54 6.93 -8.09 -1.45
CA GLN A 54 8.20 -8.35 -0.79
C GLN A 54 8.93 -7.01 -0.58
N LEU A 55 9.34 -6.73 0.65
CA LEU A 55 10.13 -5.54 0.97
C LEU A 55 11.61 -5.84 0.70
N PRO A 56 12.33 -4.93 -0.01
CA PRO A 56 13.69 -5.19 -0.45
C PRO A 56 14.72 -5.20 0.68
N LYS A 57 14.50 -4.44 1.76
CA LYS A 57 15.41 -4.33 2.92
C LYS A 57 14.68 -3.77 4.14
N HIS A 58 15.26 -3.91 5.32
CA HIS A 58 14.80 -3.18 6.51
C HIS A 58 14.95 -1.67 6.29
N GLY A 59 13.97 -0.90 6.76
CA GLY A 59 13.91 0.54 6.59
C GLY A 59 12.52 1.13 6.85
N ALA A 60 12.46 2.46 6.80
CA ALA A 60 11.19 3.17 6.83
C ALA A 60 10.62 3.28 5.40
N TYR A 61 9.30 3.09 5.32
CA TYR A 61 8.57 3.07 4.06
C TYR A 61 7.34 3.97 4.11
N VAL A 62 6.99 4.52 2.95
CA VAL A 62 5.74 5.26 2.71
C VAL A 62 4.93 4.51 1.65
N LEU A 63 3.75 4.06 2.05
CA LEU A 63 2.76 3.43 1.19
C LEU A 63 1.71 4.46 0.76
N VAL A 64 1.45 4.54 -0.55
CA VAL A 64 0.40 5.39 -1.13
C VAL A 64 -0.58 4.50 -1.90
N LEU A 65 -1.86 4.61 -1.57
CA LEU A 65 -2.95 3.90 -2.22
C LEU A 65 -3.83 4.90 -2.97
N LEU A 66 -4.05 4.66 -4.25
CA LEU A 66 -4.84 5.50 -5.13
C LEU A 66 -5.91 4.65 -5.83
N HIS A 67 -7.17 5.02 -5.66
CA HIS A 67 -8.28 4.44 -6.40
C HIS A 67 -9.24 5.54 -6.86
N PRO A 68 -9.80 5.51 -8.09
CA PRO A 68 -10.57 6.62 -8.66
C PRO A 68 -11.76 7.12 -7.83
N VAL A 69 -12.35 6.25 -7.00
CA VAL A 69 -13.52 6.58 -6.17
C VAL A 69 -13.21 6.77 -4.68
N CYS A 70 -11.94 6.70 -4.28
CA CYS A 70 -11.50 6.84 -2.89
C CYS A 70 -10.67 8.11 -2.70
N GLU A 71 -10.53 8.54 -1.45
CA GLU A 71 -9.45 9.45 -1.10
C GLU A 71 -8.10 8.73 -1.17
N VAL A 72 -7.04 9.47 -1.46
CA VAL A 72 -5.68 8.92 -1.43
C VAL A 72 -5.36 8.55 0.01
N ALA A 73 -4.99 7.30 0.25
CA ALA A 73 -4.54 6.87 1.55
C ALA A 73 -3.01 6.81 1.58
N VAL A 74 -2.43 7.37 2.65
CA VAL A 74 -0.98 7.35 2.87
C VAL A 74 -0.70 6.73 4.24
N ARG A 75 0.22 5.76 4.28
CA ARG A 75 0.69 5.13 5.52
C ARG A 75 2.20 5.13 5.55
N ARG A 76 2.76 5.46 6.71
CA ARG A 76 4.18 5.25 7.00
C ARG A 76 4.32 4.06 7.94
N PHE A 77 5.31 3.21 7.70
CA PHE A 77 5.66 2.08 8.57
C PHE A 77 7.17 1.83 8.56
N ILE A 78 7.62 0.99 9.48
CA ILE A 78 9.02 0.55 9.59
C ILE A 78 9.02 -0.96 9.42
N TYR A 79 9.92 -1.46 8.58
CA TYR A 79 10.27 -2.86 8.45
C TYR A 79 11.68 -3.09 8.99
#